data_AF-A0A1Q7BJV0-F1
#
_entry.id   AF-A0A1Q7BJV0-F1
#
_cell.length_a   1.000
_cell.length_b   1.000
_cell.length_c   1.000
_cell.angle_alpha   90.00
_cell.angle_beta   90.00
_cell.angle_gamma   90.00
#
_symmetry.space_group_name_H-M   'P 1'
#
loop_
_entity.id
_entity.type
_entity.pdbx_description
1 polymer ?
#
loop_
_entity_poly.entity_id
_entity_poly.type
_entity_poly.pdbx_seq_one_letter_code
_entity_poly.pdbx_strand_id
1 'polypeptide(L)'
;MTGEVTLRGRVLQIGGLKEKILAAKRVGIYTVILPERNQKDLADIPKHLLKGMTFVFADTMEEVLRAALRSSEPEESRVKPVKLLKSAKLLKRVPMRRSVAVVAGTPR
;
A
#
# COMPACT_ATOMS: atom_id res chain seq x y z
N MET A 1 9.89 -3.30 -11.06
CA MET A 1 8.76 -3.83 -11.85
C MET A 1 9.20 -5.12 -12.50
N THR A 2 8.30 -6.11 -12.63
CA THR A 2 8.49 -7.24 -13.55
C THR A 2 7.17 -7.52 -14.27
N GLY A 3 7.25 -7.94 -15.53
CA GLY A 3 6.10 -8.20 -16.40
C GLY A 3 6.55 -8.15 -17.85
N GLU A 4 5.94 -8.96 -18.70
CA GLU A 4 6.06 -8.79 -20.15
C GLU A 4 5.00 -7.78 -20.62
N VAL A 5 5.27 -7.04 -21.69
CA VAL A 5 4.34 -6.04 -22.21
C VAL A 5 4.02 -6.30 -23.68
N THR A 6 2.75 -6.19 -24.04
CA THR A 6 2.31 -6.23 -25.44
C THR A 6 2.34 -4.84 -26.06
N LEU A 7 2.42 -4.74 -27.39
CA LEU A 7 2.28 -3.44 -28.10
C LEU A 7 0.95 -2.73 -27.83
N ARG A 8 -0.06 -3.46 -27.33
CA ARG A 8 -1.36 -2.92 -26.92
C ARG A 8 -1.40 -2.48 -25.46
N GLY A 9 -0.27 -2.48 -24.75
CA GLY A 9 -0.16 -1.99 -23.38
C GLY A 9 -0.64 -2.97 -22.31
N ARG A 10 -1.01 -4.22 -22.64
CA ARG A 10 -1.30 -5.25 -21.63
C ARG A 10 -0.03 -5.77 -20.98
N VAL A 11 -0.09 -5.97 -19.67
CA VAL A 11 0.96 -6.58 -18.85
C VAL A 11 0.67 -8.07 -18.70
N LEU A 12 1.63 -8.90 -19.10
CA LEU A 12 1.51 -10.35 -19.10
C LEU A 12 2.25 -10.97 -17.92
N GLN A 13 1.78 -12.15 -17.54
CA GLN A 13 2.36 -12.95 -16.47
C GLN A 13 3.79 -13.36 -16.80
N ILE A 14 4.59 -13.52 -15.75
CA ILE A 14 6.00 -13.89 -15.83
C ILE A 14 6.30 -15.06 -14.91
N GLY A 15 7.27 -15.88 -15.31
CA GLY A 15 7.84 -16.93 -14.47
C GLY A 15 8.91 -16.40 -13.51
N GLY A 16 9.30 -17.27 -12.56
CA GLY A 16 10.42 -17.03 -11.64
C GLY A 16 10.15 -15.92 -10.62
N LEU A 17 8.93 -15.85 -10.07
CA LEU A 17 8.55 -14.80 -9.10
C LEU A 17 9.42 -14.85 -7.84
N LYS A 18 9.72 -16.06 -7.35
CA LYS A 18 10.49 -16.27 -6.11
C LYS A 18 11.90 -15.72 -6.23
N GLU A 19 12.58 -16.00 -7.34
CA GLU A 19 13.94 -15.54 -7.62
C GLU A 19 13.97 -14.03 -7.76
N LYS A 20 13.00 -13.45 -8.48
CA LYS A 20 12.89 -11.99 -8.68
C LYS A 20 12.62 -11.24 -7.38
N ILE A 21 11.73 -11.76 -6.53
CA ILE A 21 11.42 -11.16 -5.22
C ILE A 21 12.61 -11.27 -4.27
N LEU A 22 13.30 -12.42 -4.26
CA LEU A 22 14.52 -12.60 -3.47
C LEU A 22 15.62 -11.62 -3.91
N ALA A 23 15.82 -11.48 -5.22
CA ALA A 23 16.79 -10.53 -5.77
C ALA A 23 16.44 -9.10 -5.36
N ALA A 24 15.19 -8.68 -5.53
CA ALA A 24 14.72 -7.34 -5.13
C ALA A 24 14.99 -7.07 -3.64
N LYS A 25 14.66 -8.02 -2.77
CA LYS A 25 14.89 -7.89 -1.32
C LYS A 25 16.39 -7.80 -0.98
N ARG A 26 17.25 -8.55 -1.66
CA ARG A 26 18.71 -8.52 -1.45
C ARG A 26 19.33 -7.17 -1.80
N VAL A 27 18.80 -6.48 -2.82
CA VAL A 27 19.27 -5.14 -3.22
C VAL A 27 18.53 -3.99 -2.52
N GLY A 28 17.67 -4.29 -1.54
CA GLY A 28 16.95 -3.27 -0.78
C GLY A 28 15.73 -2.66 -1.50
N ILE A 29 15.22 -3.31 -2.55
CA ILE A 29 13.98 -2.90 -3.23
C ILE A 29 12.80 -3.58 -2.53
N TYR A 30 12.03 -2.81 -1.79
CA TYR A 30 10.88 -3.31 -1.04
C TYR A 30 9.55 -3.14 -1.79
N THR A 31 9.48 -2.27 -2.79
CA THR A 31 8.26 -2.06 -3.59
C THR A 31 8.40 -2.69 -4.96
N VAL A 32 7.53 -3.65 -5.29
CA VAL A 32 7.57 -4.40 -6.54
C VAL A 32 6.22 -4.35 -7.23
N ILE A 33 6.22 -3.89 -8.49
CA ILE A 33 5.06 -3.96 -9.38
C ILE A 33 5.06 -5.33 -10.08
N LEU A 34 3.93 -6.05 -10.00
CA LEU A 34 3.68 -7.38 -10.53
C LEU A 34 2.44 -7.41 -11.44
N PRO A 35 2.36 -8.33 -12.41
CA PRO A 35 1.14 -8.55 -13.19
C PRO A 35 0.01 -9.06 -12.29
N GLU A 36 -1.23 -8.62 -12.52
CA GLU A 36 -2.40 -9.06 -11.74
C GLU A 36 -2.56 -10.60 -11.77
N ARG A 37 -2.31 -11.20 -12.92
CA ARG A 37 -2.38 -12.66 -13.11
C ARG A 37 -1.39 -13.44 -12.23
N ASN A 38 -0.27 -12.83 -11.86
CA ASN A 38 0.72 -13.46 -10.98
C ASN A 38 0.36 -13.38 -9.48
N GLN A 39 -0.77 -12.78 -9.13
CA GLN A 39 -1.21 -12.71 -7.73
C GLN A 39 -1.40 -14.12 -7.11
N LYS A 40 -1.81 -15.10 -7.93
CA LYS A 40 -1.98 -16.49 -7.49
C LYS A 40 -0.65 -17.14 -7.13
N ASP A 41 0.40 -16.88 -7.91
CA ASP A 41 1.74 -17.45 -7.70
C ASP A 41 2.43 -16.94 -6.42
N LEU A 42 1.98 -15.80 -5.89
CA LEU A 42 2.48 -15.29 -4.61
C LEU A 42 2.12 -16.20 -3.43
N ALA A 43 1.06 -17.01 -3.54
CA ALA A 43 0.66 -17.97 -2.51
C ALA A 43 1.73 -19.05 -2.29
N ASP A 44 2.48 -19.40 -3.33
CA ASP A 44 3.53 -20.42 -3.30
C ASP A 44 4.84 -19.89 -2.70
N ILE A 45 4.93 -18.58 -2.43
CA ILE A 45 6.14 -17.95 -1.91
C ILE A 45 6.11 -17.94 -0.37
N PRO A 46 7.19 -18.40 0.29
CA PRO A 46 7.28 -18.37 1.74
C PRO A 46 7.06 -16.97 2.34
N LYS A 47 6.21 -16.87 3.37
CA LYS A 47 5.83 -15.61 4.04
C LYS A 47 7.02 -14.76 4.52
N HIS A 48 8.14 -15.38 4.90
CA HIS A 48 9.34 -14.68 5.34
C HIS A 48 9.99 -13.85 4.21
N LEU A 49 9.83 -14.26 2.96
CA LEU A 49 10.30 -13.49 1.79
C LEU A 49 9.39 -12.30 1.54
N LEU A 50 8.07 -12.50 1.60
CA LEU A 50 7.06 -11.47 1.38
C LEU A 50 7.03 -10.41 2.50
N LYS A 51 7.47 -10.75 3.72
CA LYS A 51 7.46 -9.84 4.86
C LYS A 51 8.30 -8.59 4.58
N GLY A 52 7.69 -7.42 4.77
CA GLY A 52 8.32 -6.12 4.58
C GLY A 52 8.39 -5.66 3.12
N MET A 53 7.72 -6.35 2.21
CA MET A 53 7.60 -5.94 0.81
C MET A 53 6.21 -5.41 0.51
N THR A 54 6.14 -4.42 -0.36
CA THR A 54 4.91 -3.84 -0.90
C THR A 54 4.74 -4.32 -2.34
N PHE A 55 3.61 -4.94 -2.63
CA PHE A 55 3.28 -5.43 -3.96
C PHE A 55 2.19 -4.56 -4.57
N VAL A 56 2.43 -4.09 -5.78
CA VAL A 56 1.45 -3.35 -6.59
C VAL A 56 1.11 -4.23 -7.78
N PHE A 57 -0.18 -4.52 -7.99
CA PHE A 57 -0.64 -5.32 -9.11
C PHE A 57 -1.13 -4.42 -10.24
N ALA A 58 -0.80 -4.77 -11.47
CA ALA A 58 -1.23 -4.07 -12.67
C ALA A 58 -1.57 -5.05 -13.80
N ASP A 59 -2.62 -4.76 -14.57
CA ASP A 59 -2.97 -5.47 -15.81
C ASP A 59 -2.61 -4.65 -17.06
N THR A 60 -2.50 -3.32 -16.92
CA THR A 60 -2.20 -2.39 -18.01
C THR A 60 -0.97 -1.54 -17.75
N MET A 61 -0.31 -1.10 -18.82
CA MET A 61 0.86 -0.22 -18.74
C MET A 61 0.48 1.15 -18.14
N GLU A 62 -0.74 1.66 -18.32
CA GLU A 62 -1.16 2.89 -17.65
C GLU A 62 -1.15 2.76 -16.11
N GLU A 63 -1.51 1.60 -15.57
CA GLU A 63 -1.44 1.35 -14.11
C GLU A 63 0.00 1.30 -13.62
N VAL A 64 0.87 0.63 -14.37
CA VAL A 64 2.31 0.59 -14.08
C VAL A 64 2.89 1.99 -14.04
N LEU A 65 2.63 2.81 -15.06
CA LEU A 65 3.16 4.17 -15.15
C LEU A 65 2.63 5.04 -14.00
N ARG A 66 1.35 4.91 -13.65
CA ARG A 66 0.77 5.62 -12.50
C ARG A 66 1.38 5.20 -11.16
N ALA A 67 1.77 3.94 -11.01
CA ALA A 67 2.42 3.45 -9.80
C ALA A 67 3.92 3.77 -9.73
N ALA A 68 4.60 3.85 -10.88
CA ALA A 68 6.04 4.04 -10.95
C ALA A 68 6.47 5.51 -11.00
N LEU A 69 5.66 6.38 -11.60
CA LEU A 69 5.99 7.78 -11.82
C LEU A 69 5.40 8.68 -10.72
N ARG A 70 6.18 9.68 -10.31
CA ARG A 70 5.70 10.73 -9.41
C ARG A 70 4.72 11.61 -10.18
N SER A 71 3.57 11.92 -9.58
CA SER A 71 2.63 12.87 -10.17
C SER A 71 3.29 14.26 -10.24
N SER A 72 3.13 14.95 -11.37
CA SER A 72 3.62 16.34 -11.55
C SER A 72 2.75 17.37 -10.84
N GLU A 73 1.57 16.96 -10.37
CA GLU A 73 0.63 17.81 -9.63
C GLU A 73 0.78 17.59 -8.12
N PRO A 74 0.73 18.65 -7.29
CA PRO A 74 0.81 18.53 -5.83
C PRO A 74 -0.36 17.71 -5.26
N GLU A 75 -0.07 16.85 -4.27
CA GLU A 75 -0.92 15.82 -3.66
C GLU A 75 -2.23 16.31 -2.98
N GLU A 76 -2.55 17.61 -2.99
CA GLU A 76 -3.73 18.17 -2.31
C GLU A 76 -5.08 17.86 -2.97
N SER A 77 -5.10 17.37 -4.21
CA SER A 77 -6.35 17.17 -4.97
C SER A 77 -7.00 15.78 -4.79
N ARG A 78 -6.40 14.86 -4.03
CA ARG A 78 -6.82 13.43 -3.99
C ARG A 78 -7.62 13.01 -2.75
N VAL A 79 -8.29 13.92 -2.04
CA VAL A 79 -9.28 13.51 -1.04
C VAL A 79 -10.58 13.13 -1.75
N LYS A 80 -10.75 11.84 -2.09
CA LYS A 80 -12.09 11.31 -2.39
C LYS A 80 -12.87 11.23 -1.07
N PRO A 81 -14.05 11.86 -0.93
CA PRO A 81 -14.83 11.74 0.29
C PRO A 81 -15.27 10.28 0.46
N VAL A 82 -14.77 9.64 1.51
CA VAL A 82 -15.31 8.35 1.96
C VAL A 82 -16.77 8.61 2.34
N LYS A 83 -17.70 7.95 1.63
CA LYS A 83 -19.11 7.91 2.02
C LYS A 83 -19.17 7.47 3.48
N LEU A 84 -19.51 8.42 4.35
CA LEU A 84 -19.81 8.20 5.76
C LEU A 84 -21.04 7.29 5.83
N LEU A 85 -20.83 5.97 5.87
CA LEU A 85 -21.92 5.02 6.08
C LEU A 85 -22.49 5.29 7.47
N LYS A 86 -23.71 5.83 7.48
CA LYS A 86 -24.53 6.10 8.66
C LYS A 86 -24.72 4.82 9.48
N SER A 87 -23.93 4.67 10.53
CA SER A 87 -24.25 3.83 11.68
C SER A 87 -24.12 4.66 12.95
N ALA A 88 -24.95 5.70 13.02
CA ALA A 88 -25.21 6.45 14.24
C ALA A 88 -25.98 5.58 15.24
N LYS A 89 -25.32 4.58 15.86
CA LYS A 89 -25.91 3.84 17.00
C LYS A 89 -24.94 2.96 17.77
N LEU A 90 -23.76 3.41 18.20
CA LEU A 90 -22.99 2.62 19.19
C LEU A 90 -21.94 3.38 20.03
N LEU A 91 -22.26 4.60 20.49
CA LEU A 91 -21.50 5.23 21.58
C LEU A 91 -22.47 5.74 22.64
N LYS A 92 -23.12 4.81 23.35
CA LYS A 92 -23.67 5.08 24.67
C LYS A 92 -22.74 4.47 25.71
N ARG A 93 -22.26 5.36 26.60
CA ARG A 93 -21.65 5.12 27.91
C ARG A 93 -20.18 4.71 27.93
N VAL A 94 -19.30 5.72 28.07
CA VAL A 94 -18.18 5.64 29.02
C VAL A 94 -18.21 6.92 29.86
N PRO A 95 -18.25 6.82 31.21
CA PRO A 95 -18.45 7.97 32.08
C PRO A 95 -17.18 8.82 32.21
N MET A 96 -17.41 10.12 32.20
CA MET A 96 -16.52 11.21 32.58
C MET A 96 -15.78 10.87 33.89
N ARG A 97 -14.46 10.68 33.85
CA ARG A 97 -13.60 10.83 35.04
C ARG A 97 -12.82 12.12 34.91
N ARG A 98 -13.30 13.11 35.67
CA ARG A 98 -12.54 14.28 36.12
C ARG A 98 -11.26 13.84 36.82
N SER A 99 -10.31 14.77 36.85
CA SER A 99 -9.16 14.90 37.76
C SER A 99 -7.87 14.25 37.29
N VAL A 100 -6.98 15.05 36.69
CA VAL A 100 -5.59 15.13 37.15
C VAL A 100 -5.19 16.60 37.14
N ALA A 101 -4.79 17.07 38.32
CA ALA A 101 -4.29 18.41 38.59
C ALA A 101 -2.99 18.67 37.81
N VAL A 102 -2.89 19.82 37.14
CA VAL A 102 -1.61 20.38 36.70
C VAL A 102 -1.33 21.57 37.60
N VAL A 103 -0.35 21.40 38.48
CA VAL A 103 0.26 22.48 39.26
C VAL A 103 1.12 23.29 38.30
N ALA A 104 0.64 24.48 37.92
CA ALA A 104 1.46 25.58 37.44
C ALA A 104 1.49 26.59 38.59
N GLY A 105 2.62 26.77 39.28
CA GLY A 105 3.69 27.64 38.80
C GLY A 105 3.38 29.07 39.22
N THR A 106 3.89 29.51 40.37
CA THR A 106 3.92 30.93 40.75
C THR A 106 5.36 31.43 40.88
N PRO A 107 5.61 32.70 40.55
CA PRO A 107 6.93 33.23 40.22
C PRO A 107 7.67 33.77 41.46
N ARG A 108 8.99 33.83 41.37
CA ARG A 108 9.85 34.71 42.17
C ARG A 108 10.83 35.41 41.25
#